data_AF-A0A1I1URF4-F1
#
_entry.id   AF-A0A1I1URF4-F1
#
_cell.length_a   1.000
_cell.length_b   1.000
_cell.length_c   1.000
_cell.angle_alpha   90.00
_cell.angle_beta   90.00
_cell.angle_gamma   90.00
#
_symmetry.space_group_name_H-M   'P 1'
#
loop_
_entity.id
_entity.type
_entity.pdbx_description
1 polymer ?
#
loop_
_entity_poly.entity_id
_entity_poly.type
_entity_poly.pdbx_seq_one_letter_code
_entity_poly.pdbx_strand_id
1 'polypeptide(L)'
;MTLSVQFITMLSMTAGGFYLGIALDTFRRLAVFWKQRVLLVYCMEIGFWLAQTLLLYYVLFRANSGELRFYVFLALLLGFSMYKALAANFYKTLLEHVIRAIAAVFRFIERLVIIFIIKPIKFILQMFLAIIIFIAKLLWEILRYSVIIVFTPAVWLYRRIFQIFPETIQKKLHKVAGIYSTIKNKCKKWLNDRKAKRR
;
A
#
# COMPACT_ATOMS: atom_id res chain seq x y z
N MET A 1 -21.43 -49.35 -34.96
CA MET A 1 -20.54 -48.91 -33.87
C MET A 1 -19.48 -49.97 -33.64
N THR A 2 -18.21 -49.71 -33.97
CA THR A 2 -17.10 -50.62 -33.63
C THR A 2 -16.70 -50.43 -32.17
N LEU A 3 -16.17 -51.49 -31.56
CA LEU A 3 -15.79 -51.52 -30.14
C LEU A 3 -14.70 -50.47 -29.83
N SER A 4 -13.82 -50.20 -30.79
CA SER A 4 -12.81 -49.13 -30.73
C SER A 4 -13.40 -47.73 -30.56
N VAL A 5 -14.50 -47.42 -31.25
CA VAL A 5 -15.17 -46.10 -31.13
C VAL A 5 -15.78 -45.92 -29.74
N GLN A 6 -16.31 -46.98 -29.15
CA GLN A 6 -16.84 -46.94 -27.78
C GLN A 6 -15.74 -46.65 -26.76
N PHE A 7 -14.58 -47.31 -26.86
CA PHE A 7 -13.44 -47.03 -25.98
C PHE A 7 -12.91 -45.61 -26.13
N ILE A 8 -12.74 -45.13 -27.37
CA ILE A 8 -12.32 -43.74 -27.63
C ILE A 8 -13.30 -42.75 -27.02
N THR A 9 -14.61 -43.02 -27.14
CA THR A 9 -15.65 -42.18 -26.56
C THR A 9 -15.57 -42.18 -25.03
N MET A 10 -15.45 -43.35 -24.40
CA MET A 10 -15.32 -43.43 -22.93
C MET A 10 -14.08 -42.69 -22.44
N LEU A 11 -12.92 -42.90 -23.06
CA LEU A 11 -11.69 -42.19 -22.69
C LEU A 11 -11.84 -40.68 -22.84
N SER A 12 -12.40 -40.23 -23.97
CA SER A 12 -12.64 -38.81 -24.25
C SER A 12 -13.57 -38.17 -23.23
N MET A 13 -14.60 -38.90 -22.78
CA MET A 13 -15.55 -38.43 -21.77
C MET A 13 -14.96 -38.41 -20.37
N THR A 14 -14.13 -39.39 -20.02
CA THR A 14 -13.35 -39.37 -18.77
C THR A 14 -12.38 -38.19 -18.75
N ALA A 15 -11.68 -37.93 -19.85
CA ALA A 15 -10.82 -36.75 -20.00
C ALA A 15 -11.62 -35.44 -19.92
N GLY A 16 -12.81 -35.40 -20.54
CA GLY A 16 -13.74 -34.28 -20.44
C GLY A 16 -14.24 -34.03 -19.01
N GLY A 17 -14.55 -35.08 -18.26
CA GLY A 17 -14.91 -34.99 -16.84
C GLY A 17 -13.75 -34.49 -15.96
N PHE A 18 -12.53 -34.93 -16.26
CA PHE A 18 -11.32 -34.44 -15.60
C PHE A 18 -11.10 -32.94 -15.90
N TYR A 19 -11.24 -32.53 -17.16
CA TYR A 19 -11.19 -31.14 -17.59
C TYR A 19 -12.26 -30.28 -16.91
N LEU A 20 -13.52 -30.76 -16.83
CA LEU A 20 -14.60 -30.05 -16.14
C LEU A 20 -14.23 -29.80 -14.67
N GLY A 21 -13.59 -30.77 -14.01
CA GLY A 21 -13.06 -30.62 -12.65
C GLY A 21 -12.07 -29.45 -12.52
N ILE A 22 -11.11 -29.35 -13.43
CA ILE A 22 -10.12 -28.25 -13.48
C ILE A 22 -10.83 -26.92 -13.75
N ALA A 23 -11.69 -26.88 -14.76
CA ALA A 23 -12.41 -25.68 -15.17
C ALA A 23 -13.28 -25.15 -14.01
N LEU A 24 -13.97 -26.03 -13.29
CA LEU A 24 -14.81 -25.67 -12.14
C LEU A 24 -13.99 -25.11 -10.98
N ASP A 25 -12.84 -25.70 -10.65
CA ASP A 25 -12.00 -25.18 -9.56
C ASP A 25 -11.37 -23.83 -9.94
N THR A 26 -11.01 -23.64 -11.22
CA THR A 26 -10.54 -22.35 -11.75
C THR A 26 -11.64 -21.29 -11.67
N PHE A 27 -12.84 -21.64 -12.14
CA PHE A 27 -14.01 -20.76 -12.13
C PHE A 27 -14.38 -20.36 -10.70
N ARG A 28 -14.43 -21.30 -9.75
CA ARG A 28 -14.70 -21.01 -8.33
C ARG A 28 -13.69 -20.06 -7.73
N ARG A 29 -12.41 -20.16 -8.09
CA ARG A 29 -11.39 -19.24 -7.59
C ARG A 29 -11.54 -17.84 -8.19
N LEU A 30 -11.85 -17.74 -9.48
CA LEU A 30 -12.11 -16.47 -10.14
C LEU A 30 -13.40 -15.80 -9.63
N ALA A 31 -14.43 -16.60 -9.32
CA ALA A 31 -15.71 -16.12 -8.81
C ALA A 31 -15.58 -15.33 -7.49
N VAL A 32 -14.53 -15.56 -6.70
CA VAL A 32 -14.26 -14.79 -5.48
C VAL A 32 -14.05 -13.30 -5.78
N PHE A 33 -13.42 -12.95 -6.90
CA PHE A 33 -13.17 -11.55 -7.28
C PHE A 33 -14.45 -10.77 -7.62
N TRP A 34 -15.49 -11.46 -8.09
CA TRP A 34 -16.73 -10.83 -8.54
C TRP A 34 -17.92 -11.09 -7.61
N LYS A 35 -17.69 -11.78 -6.48
CA LYS A 35 -18.72 -12.16 -5.50
C LYS A 35 -19.59 -10.99 -5.02
N GLN A 36 -19.07 -9.77 -5.05
CA GLN A 36 -19.80 -8.56 -4.64
C GLN A 36 -20.95 -8.20 -5.59
N ARG A 37 -20.93 -8.65 -6.85
CA ARG A 37 -21.95 -8.34 -7.86
C ARG A 37 -22.79 -9.57 -8.17
N VAL A 38 -23.91 -9.71 -7.47
CA VAL A 38 -24.82 -10.86 -7.55
C VAL A 38 -25.26 -11.17 -8.99
N LEU A 39 -25.67 -10.17 -9.78
CA LEU A 39 -26.07 -10.35 -11.18
C LEU A 39 -24.93 -10.89 -12.06
N LEU A 40 -23.70 -10.42 -11.83
CA LEU A 40 -22.53 -10.83 -12.61
C LEU A 40 -22.15 -12.28 -12.28
N VAL A 41 -22.26 -12.68 -11.01
CA VAL A 41 -22.04 -14.08 -10.58
C VAL A 41 -23.00 -15.02 -11.28
N TYR A 42 -24.31 -14.71 -11.27
CA TYR A 42 -25.30 -15.56 -11.95
C TYR A 42 -25.07 -15.62 -13.47
N CYS A 43 -24.79 -14.48 -14.11
CA CYS A 43 -24.52 -14.46 -15.55
C CYS A 43 -23.27 -15.30 -15.91
N MET A 44 -22.20 -15.16 -15.12
CA MET A 44 -20.97 -15.95 -15.32
C MET A 44 -21.17 -17.43 -15.02
N GLU A 45 -21.98 -17.79 -14.02
CA GLU A 45 -22.27 -19.17 -13.68
C GLU A 45 -23.09 -19.85 -14.77
N ILE A 46 -24.15 -19.19 -15.26
CA ILE A 46 -24.94 -19.68 -16.39
C ILE A 46 -24.07 -19.80 -17.65
N GLY A 47 -23.28 -18.77 -17.97
CA GLY A 47 -22.39 -18.78 -19.12
C GLY A 47 -21.32 -19.88 -19.03
N PHE A 48 -20.78 -20.11 -17.84
CA PHE A 48 -19.83 -21.19 -17.60
C PHE A 48 -20.46 -22.55 -17.85
N TRP A 49 -21.60 -22.87 -17.22
CA TRP A 49 -22.26 -24.15 -17.41
C TRP A 49 -22.67 -24.37 -18.87
N LEU A 50 -23.20 -23.35 -19.54
CA LEU A 50 -23.57 -23.43 -20.95
C LEU A 50 -22.35 -23.72 -21.82
N ALA A 51 -21.22 -23.02 -21.62
CA ALA A 51 -19.98 -23.25 -22.34
C ALA A 51 -19.42 -24.66 -22.08
N GLN A 52 -19.40 -25.13 -20.83
CA GLN A 52 -18.91 -26.46 -20.49
C GLN A 52 -19.78 -27.58 -21.07
N THR A 53 -21.11 -27.45 -20.97
CA THR A 53 -22.05 -28.41 -21.56
C THR A 53 -21.90 -28.44 -23.08
N LEU A 54 -21.78 -27.29 -23.74
CA LEU A 54 -21.59 -27.21 -25.19
C LEU A 54 -20.26 -27.85 -25.62
N LEU A 55 -19.18 -27.58 -24.88
CA LEU A 55 -17.85 -28.14 -25.16
C LEU A 55 -17.86 -29.67 -25.01
N LEU A 56 -18.40 -30.18 -23.91
CA LEU A 56 -18.51 -31.62 -23.68
C LEU A 56 -19.41 -32.30 -24.71
N TYR A 57 -20.52 -31.67 -25.07
CA TYR A 57 -21.39 -32.16 -26.13
C TYR A 57 -20.67 -32.18 -27.49
N TYR A 58 -19.87 -31.16 -27.81
CA TYR A 58 -19.07 -31.13 -29.03
C TYR A 58 -18.03 -32.26 -29.07
N VAL A 59 -17.34 -32.52 -27.96
CA VAL A 59 -16.41 -33.66 -27.85
C VAL A 59 -17.15 -34.98 -28.03
N LEU A 60 -18.35 -35.12 -27.47
CA LEU A 60 -19.20 -36.30 -27.63
C LEU A 60 -19.69 -36.46 -29.07
N PHE A 61 -20.07 -35.35 -29.70
CA PHE A 61 -20.51 -35.31 -31.09
C PHE A 61 -19.40 -35.83 -32.02
N ARG A 62 -18.16 -35.37 -31.80
CA ARG A 62 -17.02 -35.82 -32.60
C ARG A 62 -16.65 -37.28 -32.36
N ALA A 63 -16.76 -37.76 -31.12
CA ALA A 63 -16.35 -39.12 -30.76
C ALA A 63 -17.39 -40.19 -31.15
N ASN A 64 -18.68 -39.88 -31.02
CA ASN A 64 -19.76 -40.88 -31.10
C ASN A 64 -21.00 -40.38 -31.87
N SER A 65 -20.84 -39.38 -32.75
CA SER A 65 -21.95 -38.73 -33.46
C SER A 65 -23.04 -38.16 -32.55
N GLY A 66 -22.73 -37.90 -31.28
CA GLY A 66 -23.65 -37.30 -30.32
C GLY A 66 -24.63 -38.29 -29.67
N GLU A 67 -24.41 -39.60 -29.82
CA GLU A 67 -25.22 -40.60 -29.15
C GLU A 67 -25.01 -40.55 -27.62
N LEU A 68 -26.00 -40.01 -26.94
CA LEU A 68 -26.04 -39.88 -25.49
C LEU A 68 -26.43 -41.24 -24.89
N ARG A 69 -25.46 -42.01 -24.41
CA ARG A 69 -25.69 -43.31 -23.76
C ARG A 69 -25.30 -43.26 -22.29
N PHE A 70 -25.87 -44.14 -21.47
CA PHE A 70 -25.66 -44.11 -20.01
C PHE A 70 -24.18 -44.23 -19.59
N TYR A 71 -23.37 -45.02 -20.30
CA TYR A 71 -21.94 -45.16 -20.00
C TYR A 71 -21.13 -43.88 -20.23
N VAL A 72 -21.60 -42.95 -21.07
CA VAL A 72 -20.96 -41.64 -21.32
C VAL A 72 -21.01 -40.80 -20.04
N PHE A 73 -22.18 -40.77 -19.39
CA PHE A 73 -22.35 -40.09 -18.10
C PHE A 73 -21.49 -40.72 -17.01
N LEU A 74 -21.42 -42.06 -16.97
CA LEU A 74 -20.61 -42.76 -15.98
C LEU A 74 -19.11 -42.47 -16.19
N ALA A 75 -18.62 -42.47 -17.43
CA ALA A 75 -17.25 -42.09 -17.76
C ALA A 75 -16.94 -40.65 -17.35
N LEU A 76 -17.88 -39.72 -17.57
CA LEU A 76 -17.72 -38.32 -17.18
C LEU A 76 -17.68 -38.14 -15.66
N LEU A 77 -18.56 -38.81 -14.92
CA LEU A 77 -18.55 -38.81 -13.45
C LEU A 77 -17.27 -39.46 -12.89
N LEU A 78 -16.80 -40.52 -13.52
CA LEU A 78 -15.55 -41.19 -13.16
C LEU A 78 -14.37 -40.25 -13.34
N GLY A 79 -14.27 -39.57 -14.50
CA GLY A 79 -13.23 -38.59 -14.78
C GLY A 79 -13.24 -37.41 -13.80
N PHE A 80 -14.42 -36.90 -13.47
CA PHE A 80 -14.57 -35.84 -12.47
C PHE A 80 -14.15 -36.29 -11.06
N SER A 81 -14.54 -37.50 -10.66
CA SER A 81 -14.17 -38.08 -9.37
C SER A 81 -12.66 -38.34 -9.28
N MET A 82 -12.06 -38.81 -10.36
CA MET A 82 -10.62 -39.02 -10.49
C MET A 82 -9.86 -37.70 -10.33
N TYR A 83 -10.33 -36.62 -10.97
CA TYR A 83 -9.79 -35.28 -10.75
C TYR A 83 -9.89 -34.86 -9.27
N LYS A 84 -11.07 -35.03 -8.66
CA LYS A 84 -11.29 -34.63 -7.27
C LYS A 84 -10.42 -35.39 -6.27
N ALA A 85 -10.19 -36.68 -6.49
CA ALA A 85 -9.39 -37.51 -5.61
C ALA A 85 -7.87 -37.28 -5.78
N LEU A 86 -7.38 -37.18 -7.02
CA LEU A 86 -5.94 -37.19 -7.31
C LEU A 86 -5.36 -35.79 -7.55
N ALA A 87 -6.07 -34.95 -8.30
CA ALA A 87 -5.51 -33.71 -8.85
C ALA A 87 -5.96 -32.45 -8.12
N ALA A 88 -7.07 -32.47 -7.38
CA ALA A 88 -7.62 -31.27 -6.74
C ALA A 88 -6.65 -30.62 -5.74
N ASN A 89 -5.95 -31.41 -4.94
CA ASN A 89 -4.97 -30.87 -3.98
C ASN A 89 -3.75 -30.29 -4.69
N PHE A 90 -3.19 -31.02 -5.65
CA PHE A 90 -2.06 -30.55 -6.45
C PHE A 90 -2.39 -29.26 -7.21
N TYR A 91 -3.57 -29.21 -7.84
CA TYR A 91 -4.02 -28.05 -8.60
C TYR A 91 -4.20 -26.82 -7.71
N LYS A 92 -4.79 -26.97 -6.52
CA LYS A 92 -4.90 -25.87 -5.54
C LYS A 92 -3.54 -25.34 -5.11
N THR A 93 -2.61 -26.23 -4.77
CA THR A 93 -1.25 -25.83 -4.37
C THR A 93 -0.52 -25.12 -5.52
N LEU A 94 -0.61 -25.62 -6.74
CA LEU A 94 -0.03 -24.99 -7.93
C LEU A 94 -0.62 -23.59 -8.14
N LEU A 95 -1.95 -23.46 -8.06
CA LEU A 95 -2.63 -22.19 -8.25
C LEU A 95 -2.28 -21.18 -7.16
N GLU A 96 -2.10 -21.61 -5.91
CA GLU A 96 -1.56 -20.76 -4.83
C GLU A 96 -0.12 -20.32 -5.08
N HIS A 97 0.74 -21.21 -5.59
CA HIS A 97 2.10 -20.86 -5.97
C HIS A 97 2.13 -19.81 -7.07
N VAL A 98 1.29 -19.96 -8.10
CA VAL A 98 1.17 -18.99 -9.20
C VAL A 98 0.73 -17.63 -8.68
N ILE A 99 -0.32 -17.57 -7.85
CA ILE A 99 -0.76 -16.29 -7.26
C ILE A 99 0.33 -15.68 -6.39
N ARG A 100 1.01 -16.48 -5.56
CA ARG A 100 2.11 -16.00 -4.72
C ARG A 100 3.27 -15.48 -5.55
N ALA A 101 3.62 -16.15 -6.65
CA ALA A 101 4.65 -15.74 -7.58
C ALA A 101 4.30 -14.41 -8.24
N ILE A 102 3.08 -14.27 -8.78
CA ILE A 102 2.59 -13.02 -9.36
C ILE A 102 2.62 -11.89 -8.32
N ALA A 103 2.10 -12.13 -7.11
CA ALA A 103 2.12 -11.16 -6.03
C ALA A 103 3.54 -10.80 -5.56
N ALA A 104 4.49 -11.74 -5.65
CA ALA A 104 5.90 -11.47 -5.36
C ALA A 104 6.52 -10.57 -6.44
N VAL A 105 6.20 -10.82 -7.73
CA VAL A 105 6.65 -9.98 -8.85
C VAL A 105 6.11 -8.55 -8.71
N PHE A 106 4.82 -8.38 -8.42
CA PHE A 106 4.26 -7.04 -8.21
C PHE A 106 4.91 -6.30 -7.03
N ARG A 107 5.11 -6.97 -5.89
CA ARG A 107 5.81 -6.38 -4.74
C ARG A 107 7.27 -6.05 -5.06
N PHE A 108 7.91 -6.87 -5.90
CA PHE A 108 9.27 -6.60 -6.35
C PHE A 108 9.33 -5.34 -7.22
N ILE A 109 8.42 -5.20 -8.19
CA ILE A 109 8.30 -4.00 -9.03
C ILE A 109 8.00 -2.77 -8.19
N GLU A 110 7.04 -2.84 -7.27
CA GLU A 110 6.71 -1.74 -6.36
C GLU A 110 7.95 -1.32 -5.55
N ARG A 111 8.68 -2.28 -4.99
CA ARG A 111 9.90 -2.01 -4.24
C ARG A 111 10.98 -1.36 -5.10
N LEU A 112 11.13 -1.79 -6.36
CA LEU A 112 12.04 -1.15 -7.30
C LEU A 112 11.65 0.31 -7.56
N VAL A 113 10.37 0.59 -7.82
CA VAL A 113 9.88 1.95 -8.03
C VAL A 113 10.11 2.82 -6.80
N ILE A 114 9.83 2.31 -5.59
CA ILE A 114 10.04 3.06 -4.34
C ILE A 114 11.53 3.41 -4.16
N ILE A 115 12.42 2.43 -4.38
CA ILE A 115 13.87 2.64 -4.19
C ILE A 115 14.44 3.55 -5.27
N PHE A 116 14.00 3.41 -6.51
CA PHE A 116 14.60 4.08 -7.65
C PHE A 116 13.99 5.45 -7.95
N ILE A 117 12.75 5.71 -7.53
CA ILE A 117 12.05 6.98 -7.81
C ILE A 117 11.78 7.72 -6.50
N ILE A 118 11.07 7.10 -5.56
CA ILE A 118 10.58 7.82 -4.37
C ILE A 118 11.73 8.23 -3.44
N LYS A 119 12.64 7.32 -3.13
CA LYS A 119 13.79 7.61 -2.27
C LYS A 119 14.70 8.73 -2.81
N PRO A 120 15.16 8.71 -4.08
CA PRO A 120 16.01 9.77 -4.60
C PRO A 120 15.30 11.11 -4.67
N ILE A 121 14.01 11.17 -5.04
CA ILE A 121 13.25 12.42 -5.02
C ILE A 121 13.19 13.01 -3.61
N LYS A 122 12.91 12.17 -2.60
CA LYS A 122 12.88 12.62 -1.21
C LYS A 122 14.25 13.12 -0.75
N PHE A 123 15.33 12.45 -1.16
CA PHE A 123 16.69 12.87 -0.86
C PHE A 123 17.01 14.24 -1.48
N ILE A 124 16.66 14.45 -2.75
CA ILE A 124 16.85 15.74 -3.45
C ILE A 124 16.08 16.85 -2.74
N LEU A 125 14.82 16.61 -2.36
CA LEU A 125 13.99 17.59 -1.67
C LEU A 125 14.55 17.92 -0.28
N GLN A 126 15.04 16.91 0.45
CA GLN A 126 15.71 17.11 1.73
C GLN A 126 17.02 17.89 1.60
N MET A 127 17.81 17.65 0.54
CA MET A 127 19.00 18.45 0.25
C MET A 127 18.65 19.91 -0.04
N PHE A 128 17.61 20.17 -0.84
CA PHE A 128 17.14 21.53 -1.12
C PHE A 128 16.72 22.27 0.15
N LEU A 129 15.92 21.63 1.00
CA LEU A 129 15.51 22.21 2.28
C LEU A 129 16.72 22.46 3.20
N ALA A 130 17.69 21.55 3.22
CA ALA A 130 18.92 21.74 4.00
C ALA A 130 19.72 22.96 3.53
N ILE A 131 19.81 23.18 2.21
CA ILE A 131 20.47 24.36 1.64
C ILE A 131 19.75 25.64 2.03
N ILE A 132 18.42 25.69 1.94
CA ILE A 132 17.62 26.87 2.33
C ILE A 132 17.82 27.21 3.81
N ILE A 133 17.74 26.20 4.69
CA ILE A 133 17.94 26.38 6.13
C ILE A 133 19.37 26.86 6.41
N PHE A 134 20.37 26.34 5.70
CA PHE A 134 21.76 26.76 5.84
C PHE A 134 21.94 28.23 5.44
N ILE A 135 21.39 28.66 4.31
CA ILE A 135 21.44 30.07 3.86
C ILE A 135 20.72 30.98 4.85
N ALA A 136 19.52 30.61 5.30
CA ALA A 136 18.77 31.39 6.28
C ALA A 136 19.54 31.55 7.59
N LYS A 137 20.24 30.49 8.03
CA LYS A 137 21.07 30.53 9.24
C LYS A 137 22.28 31.45 9.07
N LEU A 138 22.95 31.41 7.92
CA LEU A 138 24.05 32.33 7.60
C LEU A 138 23.58 33.79 7.61
N LEU A 139 22.46 34.09 6.94
CA LEU A 139 21.88 35.43 6.93
C LEU A 139 21.52 35.91 8.34
N TRP A 140 20.93 35.03 9.15
CA TRP A 140 20.60 35.34 10.54
C TRP A 140 21.84 35.63 11.38
N GLU A 141 22.92 34.87 11.22
CA GLU A 141 24.18 35.14 11.91
C GLU A 141 24.77 36.49 11.48
N ILE A 142 24.79 36.80 10.18
CA ILE A 142 25.29 38.08 9.67
C ILE A 142 24.47 39.24 10.27
N LEU A 143 23.13 39.17 10.20
CA LEU A 143 22.26 40.20 10.75
C LEU A 143 22.49 40.38 12.26
N ARG A 144 22.61 39.27 13.00
CA ARG A 144 22.91 39.30 14.44
C ARG A 144 24.24 39.97 14.71
N TYR A 145 25.29 39.64 13.95
CA TYR A 145 26.60 40.27 14.07
C TYR A 145 26.54 41.77 13.79
N SER A 146 25.84 42.21 12.73
CA SER A 146 25.66 43.63 12.43
C SER A 146 24.91 44.37 13.53
N VAL A 147 23.82 43.79 14.07
CA VAL A 147 23.06 44.39 15.18
C VAL A 147 23.95 44.49 16.42
N ILE A 148 24.71 43.45 16.76
CA ILE A 148 25.63 43.50 17.90
C ILE A 148 26.67 44.60 17.67
N ILE A 149 27.27 44.72 16.49
CA ILE A 149 28.30 45.72 16.24
C ILE A 149 27.78 47.16 16.35
N VAL A 150 26.52 47.41 15.99
CA VAL A 150 25.89 48.74 16.09
C VAL A 150 25.44 49.04 17.52
N PHE A 151 24.79 48.08 18.19
CA PHE A 151 24.26 48.29 19.54
C PHE A 151 25.31 48.22 20.63
N THR A 152 26.41 47.46 20.45
CA THR A 152 27.49 47.37 21.45
C THR A 152 28.14 48.73 21.78
N PRO A 153 28.56 49.57 20.81
CA PRO A 153 29.10 50.90 21.10
C PRO A 153 28.02 51.85 21.64
N ALA A 154 26.77 51.73 21.19
CA ALA A 154 25.65 52.53 21.73
C ALA A 154 25.38 52.20 23.20
N VAL A 155 25.39 50.91 23.58
CA VAL A 155 25.26 50.47 24.97
C VAL A 155 26.48 50.85 25.79
N TRP A 156 27.68 50.77 25.22
CA TRP A 156 28.92 51.21 25.88
C TRP A 156 28.90 52.72 26.17
N LEU A 157 28.46 53.54 25.20
CA LEU A 157 28.24 54.99 25.36
C LEU A 157 27.17 55.29 26.41
N TYR A 158 26.02 54.61 26.36
CA TYR A 158 24.98 54.73 27.38
C TYR A 158 25.52 54.39 28.77
N ARG A 159 26.32 53.33 28.90
CA ARG A 159 26.91 52.92 30.18
C ARG A 159 27.94 53.92 30.70
N ARG A 160 28.74 54.51 29.81
CA ARG A 160 29.69 55.61 30.10
C ARG A 160 28.97 56.85 30.61
N ILE A 161 27.87 57.24 29.96
CA ILE A 161 27.04 58.37 30.39
C ILE A 161 26.37 58.05 31.73
N PHE A 162 25.87 56.83 31.90
CA PHE A 162 25.20 56.40 33.13
C PHE A 162 26.14 56.34 34.35
N GLN A 163 27.45 56.13 34.16
CA GLN A 163 28.45 56.21 35.23
C GLN A 163 28.73 57.65 35.71
N ILE A 164 28.38 58.67 34.93
CA ILE A 164 28.61 60.08 35.26
C ILE A 164 27.36 60.70 35.95
N PHE A 165 26.24 59.98 35.99
CA PHE A 165 24.98 60.46 36.58
C PHE A 165 24.93 60.28 38.11
N PRO A 166 24.25 61.17 38.87
CA PRO A 166 24.23 61.17 40.34
C PRO A 166 23.46 59.98 40.94
N GLU A 167 23.85 59.52 42.13
CA GLU A 167 23.30 58.34 42.85
C GLU A 167 21.76 58.32 43.02
N THR A 168 21.12 59.48 42.92
CA THR A 168 19.67 59.65 43.07
C THR A 168 18.86 58.95 41.96
N ILE A 169 19.43 58.80 40.75
CA ILE A 169 18.76 58.15 39.61
C ILE A 169 18.95 56.62 39.66
N GLN A 170 20.08 56.13 40.17
CA GLN A 170 20.32 54.69 40.40
C GLN A 170 19.26 54.07 41.34
N LYS A 171 18.87 54.77 42.41
CA LYS A 171 17.82 54.31 43.33
C LYS A 171 16.43 54.23 42.67
N LYS A 172 16.10 55.11 41.70
CA LYS A 172 14.84 55.03 40.93
C LYS A 172 14.84 53.85 39.95
N LEU A 173 15.98 53.52 39.36
CA LEU A 173 16.12 52.38 38.45
C LEU A 173 15.97 51.03 39.16
N HIS A 174 16.39 50.91 40.43
CA HIS A 174 16.08 49.72 41.23
C HIS A 174 14.58 49.47 41.39
N LYS A 175 13.75 50.53 41.47
CA LYS A 175 12.28 50.40 41.47
C LYS A 175 11.75 49.88 40.12
N VAL A 176 12.33 50.33 39.01
CA VAL A 176 11.96 49.86 37.66
C VAL A 176 12.42 48.41 37.42
N ALA A 177 13.57 48.01 37.98
CA ALA A 177 14.04 46.62 37.94
C ALA A 177 13.08 45.66 38.67
N GLY A 178 12.49 46.09 39.79
CA GLY A 178 11.41 45.36 40.47
C GLY A 178 10.19 45.13 39.57
N ILE A 179 9.75 46.17 38.85
CA ILE A 179 8.63 46.08 37.90
C ILE A 179 8.98 45.14 36.73
N TYR A 180 10.19 45.26 36.19
CA TYR A 180 10.66 44.42 35.07
C TYR A 180 10.77 42.93 35.45
N SER A 181 11.24 42.63 36.67
CA SER A 181 11.29 41.26 37.20
C SER A 181 9.89 40.65 37.38
N THR A 182 8.92 41.46 37.81
CA THR A 182 7.52 41.04 37.98
C THR A 182 6.87 40.73 36.63
N ILE A 183 7.08 41.59 35.63
CA ILE A 183 6.58 41.38 34.27
C ILE A 183 7.22 40.14 33.63
N LYS A 184 8.54 39.96 33.77
CA LYS A 184 9.27 38.79 33.27
C LYS A 184 8.78 37.50 33.90
N ASN A 185 8.52 37.49 35.21
CA ASN A 185 7.98 36.31 35.90
C ASN A 185 6.55 35.99 35.46
N LYS A 186 5.69 37.00 35.28
CA LYS A 186 4.35 36.81 34.72
C LYS A 186 4.39 36.21 33.32
N CYS A 187 5.26 36.75 32.46
CA CYS A 187 5.42 36.27 31.09
C CYS A 187 5.98 34.83 31.04
N LYS A 188 6.97 34.51 31.88
CA LYS A 188 7.54 33.15 32.00
C LYS A 188 6.50 32.14 32.49
N LYS A 189 5.66 32.53 33.46
CA LYS A 189 4.56 31.68 33.95
C LYS A 189 3.54 31.40 32.85
N TRP A 190 3.12 32.43 32.11
CA TRP A 190 2.19 32.31 31.00
C TRP A 190 2.71 31.43 29.84
N LEU A 191 4.02 31.51 29.56
CA LEU A 191 4.68 30.69 28.54
C LEU A 191 4.77 29.20 28.95
N ASN A 192 4.98 28.93 30.24
CA ASN A 192 4.97 27.56 30.77
C ASN A 192 3.56 26.96 30.79
N ASP A 193 2.53 27.73 31.16
CA ASP A 193 1.13 27.28 31.12
C ASP A 193 0.70 26.91 29.69
N ARG A 194 1.11 27.70 28.69
CA ARG A 194 0.85 27.36 27.28
C ARG A 194 1.63 26.14 26.77
N LYS A 195 2.81 25.84 27.32
CA LYS A 195 3.56 24.62 27.00
C LYS A 195 2.96 23.38 27.65
N ALA A 196 2.42 23.50 28.88
CA ALA A 196 1.75 22.40 29.58
C ALA A 196 0.43 21.99 28.92
N LYS A 197 -0.32 22.96 28.34
CA LYS A 197 -1.61 22.70 27.67
C LYS A 197 -1.51 22.09 26.26
N ARG A 198 -0.27 21.93 25.73
CA ARG A 198 0.01 21.34 24.40
C ARG A 198 0.63 19.94 24.45
N ARG A 199 0.90 19.40 25.64
CA ARG A 199 1.17 17.97 25.86
C ARG A 199 -0.12 17.30 26.28
#